data_AF-A0A7C0WR02-F1
#
_entry.id   AF-A0A7C0WR02-F1
#
_cell.length_a   1.000
_cell.length_b   1.000
_cell.length_c   1.000
_cell.angle_alpha   90.00
_cell.angle_beta   90.00
_cell.angle_gamma   90.00
#
_symmetry.space_group_name_H-M   'P 1'
#
loop_
_entity.id
_entity.type
_entity.pdbx_description
1 polymer ?
#
loop_
_entity_poly.entity_id
_entity_poly.type
_entity_poly.pdbx_seq_one_letter_code
_entity_poly.pdbx_strand_id
1 'polypeptide(L)'
;MILDADGKEAERKAIEEAEAILADSPSRKFTEGFWSDDPSSSVLTPHRSGTSGIWVGVVQRMKGRKAAVVKVRRSITVGDLLRPESNRGKEEPLARVKSIQTMDGKELKSANAGTTVLIVGMPQLPEGSRLFRVGSAWSANVLTNPREIWNRIKSETVTALSLLIASEEDGFQAELEIPDIRRQVRKSGKKLILKIGSTAELPMALNSPAKWVILKATLSNLRSLSEMRLLKAQKERLILSLPSPYMESDNLRRAIMWFISKGFILWEVNNLAHLELLKGCNITGTKLGIVAGVRLNIRNRFAIAHLAELGCSWVTLSAEMSEGELRALMDDPLPAAPIVTVFHWMPIMISALHPKLMEQKPFFSPRGEGYVYKKQGSFALVFPDRPVSWFAFISDLEKMGYRLFEIDISEGPRSLRKDLSRLLSGFKRERSDEPYSIFNWRREDHANMRTSGLQSARRGNR
;
A
#
# COMPACT_ATOMS: atom_id res chain seq x y z
N MET A 1 29.08 13.33 -14.16
CA MET A 1 29.54 12.37 -15.18
C MET A 1 28.90 12.63 -16.54
N ILE A 2 27.56 12.61 -16.67
CA ILE A 2 26.88 13.03 -17.92
C ILE A 2 26.69 14.55 -17.97
N LEU A 3 26.25 15.16 -16.86
CA LEU A 3 26.00 16.61 -16.76
C LEU A 3 27.28 17.48 -16.83
N ASP A 4 28.45 16.86 -16.71
CA ASP A 4 29.75 17.52 -16.73
C ASP A 4 30.52 17.25 -18.04
N ALA A 5 29.87 16.63 -19.04
CA ALA A 5 30.51 16.24 -20.28
C ALA A 5 30.54 17.41 -21.27
N ASP A 6 31.75 17.86 -21.63
CA ASP A 6 31.94 18.95 -22.59
C ASP A 6 31.83 18.47 -24.04
N GLY A 7 30.68 18.76 -24.65
CA GLY A 7 30.40 18.51 -26.06
C GLY A 7 29.77 17.15 -26.36
N LYS A 8 29.15 17.04 -27.54
CA LYS A 8 28.28 15.92 -27.92
C LYS A 8 28.96 14.55 -27.89
N GLU A 9 30.25 14.48 -28.22
CA GLU A 9 31.00 13.23 -28.27
C GLU A 9 31.33 12.72 -26.85
N ALA A 10 31.69 13.63 -25.94
CA ALA A 10 31.93 13.33 -24.54
C ALA A 10 30.63 12.91 -23.83
N GLU A 11 29.53 13.60 -24.14
CA GLU A 11 28.19 13.28 -23.64
C GLU A 11 27.77 11.87 -24.09
N ARG A 12 27.91 11.53 -25.38
CA ARG A 12 27.58 10.18 -25.89
C ARG A 12 28.36 9.10 -25.15
N LYS A 13 29.67 9.29 -24.96
CA LYS A 13 30.52 8.33 -24.25
C LYS A 13 30.13 8.19 -22.78
N ALA A 14 29.81 9.31 -22.12
CA ALA A 14 29.34 9.30 -20.74
C ALA A 14 27.98 8.59 -20.58
N ILE A 15 27.08 8.74 -21.57
CA ILE A 15 25.81 8.00 -21.63
C ILE A 15 26.07 6.50 -21.80
N GLU A 16 26.90 6.10 -22.76
CA GLU A 16 27.25 4.68 -22.98
C GLU A 16 27.84 4.04 -21.71
N GLU A 17 28.73 4.76 -21.00
CA GLU A 17 29.31 4.31 -19.74
C GLU A 17 28.25 4.20 -18.63
N ALA A 18 27.37 5.20 -18.50
CA ALA A 18 26.29 5.15 -17.52
C ALA A 18 25.30 4.02 -17.80
N GLU A 19 24.94 3.78 -19.07
CA GLU A 19 24.11 2.66 -19.48
C GLU A 19 24.77 1.31 -19.14
N ALA A 20 26.07 1.17 -19.36
CA ALA A 20 26.82 -0.02 -18.99
C ALA A 20 26.81 -0.25 -17.47
N ILE A 21 27.04 0.81 -16.67
CA ILE A 21 26.98 0.75 -15.20
C ILE A 21 25.58 0.36 -14.72
N LEU A 22 24.54 0.97 -15.28
CA LEU A 22 23.15 0.67 -14.94
C LEU A 22 22.78 -0.77 -15.32
N ALA A 23 23.25 -1.26 -16.47
CA ALA A 23 23.03 -2.63 -16.93
C ALA A 23 23.73 -3.69 -16.08
N ASP A 24 24.82 -3.31 -15.41
CA ASP A 24 25.56 -4.15 -14.46
C ASP A 24 25.13 -3.97 -13.00
N SER A 25 24.20 -3.05 -12.72
CA SER A 25 23.58 -2.91 -11.41
C SER A 25 22.66 -4.10 -11.13
N PRO A 26 22.79 -4.77 -9.97
CA PRO A 26 21.87 -5.82 -9.57
C PRO A 26 20.53 -5.18 -9.14
N SER A 27 19.74 -4.73 -10.10
CA SER A 27 18.42 -4.12 -9.90
C SER A 27 17.37 -4.83 -10.76
N ARG A 28 16.09 -4.42 -10.64
CA ARG A 28 15.09 -4.79 -11.66
C ARG A 28 15.49 -4.15 -12.99
N LYS A 29 15.13 -4.80 -14.11
CA LYS A 29 15.31 -4.19 -15.42
C LYS A 29 14.64 -2.80 -15.39
N PHE A 30 15.38 -1.77 -15.80
CA PHE A 30 14.81 -0.45 -15.97
C PHE A 30 13.66 -0.51 -16.96
N THR A 31 12.58 0.18 -16.62
CA THR A 31 11.39 0.31 -17.44
C THR A 31 11.12 1.80 -17.61
N GLU A 32 10.57 2.19 -18.75
CA GLU A 32 10.02 3.53 -18.96
C GLU A 32 8.84 3.83 -18.01
N GLY A 33 8.35 2.82 -17.28
CA GLY A 33 7.33 2.97 -16.27
C GLY A 33 6.02 3.42 -16.93
N PHE A 34 5.45 4.51 -16.43
CA PHE A 34 4.21 5.08 -16.99
C PHE A 34 4.44 5.96 -18.22
N TRP A 35 5.68 6.06 -18.73
CA TRP A 35 5.98 6.88 -19.92
C TRP A 35 5.88 6.08 -21.23
N SER A 36 5.84 4.74 -21.16
CA SER A 36 5.60 3.89 -22.33
C SER A 36 4.12 3.81 -22.70
N ASP A 37 3.81 3.47 -23.96
CA ASP A 37 2.44 3.21 -24.42
C ASP A 37 1.76 2.04 -23.71
N ASP A 38 2.53 1.04 -23.26
CA ASP A 38 2.03 -0.09 -22.46
C ASP A 38 2.90 -0.33 -21.20
N PRO A 39 2.69 0.46 -20.14
CA PRO A 39 3.37 0.31 -18.86
C PRO A 39 3.16 -1.08 -18.24
N SER A 40 2.00 -1.70 -18.53
CA SER A 40 1.62 -2.95 -17.88
C SER A 40 2.50 -4.10 -18.35
N SER A 41 2.81 -4.20 -19.64
CA SER A 41 3.68 -5.26 -20.16
C SER A 41 5.15 -5.08 -19.80
N SER A 42 5.63 -3.84 -19.66
CA SER A 42 7.01 -3.54 -19.32
C SER A 42 7.30 -3.68 -17.81
N VAL A 43 6.39 -3.16 -16.97
CA VAL A 43 6.56 -3.16 -15.51
C VAL A 43 6.16 -4.49 -14.88
N LEU A 44 5.05 -5.11 -15.31
CA LEU A 44 4.60 -6.39 -14.76
C LEU A 44 5.29 -7.56 -15.45
N THR A 45 6.35 -8.08 -14.81
CA THR A 45 7.13 -9.22 -15.31
C THR A 45 6.98 -10.45 -14.39
N PRO A 46 5.79 -11.09 -14.32
CA PRO A 46 5.49 -12.15 -13.34
C PRO A 46 6.36 -13.40 -13.45
N HIS A 47 7.01 -13.62 -14.61
CA HIS A 47 7.94 -14.74 -14.84
C HIS A 47 9.39 -14.44 -14.42
N ARG A 48 9.64 -13.25 -13.87
CA ARG A 48 10.91 -12.88 -13.24
C ARG A 48 10.66 -12.65 -11.76
N SER A 49 11.49 -13.24 -10.92
CA SER A 49 11.56 -12.83 -9.51
C SER A 49 11.82 -11.32 -9.46
N GLY A 50 11.05 -10.62 -8.64
CA GLY A 50 11.08 -9.16 -8.53
C GLY A 50 12.33 -8.62 -7.85
N THR A 51 13.41 -9.39 -7.85
CA THR A 51 14.48 -9.31 -6.89
C THR A 51 15.78 -9.19 -7.68
N SER A 52 16.43 -8.04 -7.47
CA SER A 52 17.76 -7.60 -7.88
C SER A 52 18.73 -8.70 -8.29
N GLY A 53 19.08 -8.81 -9.58
CA GLY A 53 20.20 -9.64 -10.01
C GLY A 53 20.29 -9.91 -11.50
N ILE A 54 21.51 -10.07 -12.01
CA ILE A 54 21.78 -10.35 -13.43
C ILE A 54 21.78 -11.85 -13.64
N TRP A 55 20.93 -12.37 -14.53
CA TRP A 55 20.94 -13.80 -14.84
C TRP A 55 22.24 -14.20 -15.52
N VAL A 56 23.12 -14.88 -14.79
CA VAL A 56 24.47 -15.24 -15.23
C VAL A 56 24.61 -16.68 -15.69
N GLY A 57 23.70 -17.58 -15.34
CA GLY A 57 23.78 -18.96 -15.82
C GLY A 57 22.66 -19.87 -15.33
N VAL A 58 22.71 -21.12 -15.77
CA VAL A 58 21.77 -22.20 -15.40
C VAL A 58 22.55 -23.39 -14.87
N VAL A 59 22.16 -23.92 -13.72
CA VAL A 59 22.69 -25.16 -13.16
C VAL A 59 22.22 -26.32 -14.04
N GLN A 60 23.17 -27.00 -14.67
CA GLN A 60 22.89 -28.23 -15.43
C GLN A 60 22.85 -29.44 -14.50
N ARG A 61 23.76 -29.52 -13.52
CA ARG A 61 23.77 -30.61 -12.54
C ARG A 61 24.67 -30.25 -11.36
N MET A 62 24.45 -30.91 -10.23
CA MET A 62 25.39 -30.87 -9.11
C MET A 62 26.54 -31.86 -9.31
N LYS A 63 27.75 -31.50 -8.87
CA LYS A 63 28.93 -32.38 -8.78
C LYS A 63 29.36 -32.41 -7.31
N GLY A 64 28.83 -33.37 -6.56
CA GLY A 64 29.03 -33.48 -5.11
C GLY A 64 28.20 -32.46 -4.32
N ARG A 65 28.60 -32.19 -3.06
CA ARG A 65 27.78 -31.43 -2.11
C ARG A 65 27.80 -29.90 -2.29
N LYS A 66 28.88 -29.34 -2.84
CA LYS A 66 29.11 -27.88 -2.87
C LYS A 66 29.58 -27.33 -4.23
N ALA A 67 29.41 -28.09 -5.31
CA ALA A 67 29.81 -27.65 -6.63
C ALA A 67 28.73 -27.93 -7.68
N ALA A 68 28.51 -26.97 -8.57
CA ALA A 68 27.49 -27.02 -9.62
C ALA A 68 28.14 -26.88 -10.99
N VAL A 69 27.74 -27.73 -11.94
CA VAL A 69 28.05 -27.54 -13.37
C VAL A 69 27.06 -26.52 -13.91
N VAL A 70 27.57 -25.40 -14.42
CA VAL A 70 26.77 -24.24 -14.80
C VAL A 70 27.03 -23.90 -16.26
N LYS A 71 25.96 -23.80 -17.04
CA LYS A 71 25.99 -23.20 -18.37
C LYS A 71 25.91 -21.68 -18.21
N VAL A 72 27.00 -21.00 -18.54
CA VAL A 72 27.19 -19.57 -18.33
C VAL A 72 26.50 -18.78 -19.44
N ARG A 73 25.68 -17.80 -19.05
CA ARG A 73 24.93 -16.91 -19.93
C ARG A 73 25.54 -15.50 -19.98
N ARG A 74 26.12 -15.04 -18.89
CA ARG A 74 26.89 -13.79 -18.77
C ARG A 74 28.12 -14.06 -17.91
N SER A 75 29.13 -13.21 -18.01
CA SER A 75 30.39 -13.45 -17.30
C SER A 75 30.19 -13.63 -15.79
N ILE A 76 30.85 -14.64 -15.23
CA ILE A 76 30.89 -14.91 -13.79
C ILE A 76 32.33 -14.83 -13.34
N THR A 77 32.61 -14.12 -12.25
CA THR A 77 33.95 -13.97 -11.69
C THR A 77 34.02 -14.59 -10.31
N VAL A 78 35.20 -15.12 -9.93
CA VAL A 78 35.45 -15.56 -8.55
C VAL A 78 35.21 -14.40 -7.58
N GLY A 79 34.43 -14.65 -6.53
CA GLY A 79 34.01 -13.64 -5.56
C GLY A 79 32.60 -13.07 -5.78
N ASP A 80 32.01 -13.28 -6.96
CA ASP A 80 30.62 -12.87 -7.23
C ASP A 80 29.65 -13.51 -6.22
N LEU A 81 28.63 -12.75 -5.83
CA LEU A 81 27.55 -13.21 -4.96
C LEU A 81 26.35 -13.57 -5.84
N LEU A 82 26.01 -14.85 -5.87
CA LEU A 82 24.93 -15.39 -6.70
C LEU A 82 23.74 -15.77 -5.82
N ARG A 83 22.53 -15.39 -6.26
CA ARG A 83 21.28 -15.92 -5.75
C ARG A 83 20.76 -17.01 -6.68
N PRO A 84 20.65 -18.25 -6.22
CA PRO A 84 19.97 -19.29 -6.97
C PRO A 84 18.45 -19.15 -6.89
N GLU A 85 17.77 -19.47 -7.99
CA GLU A 85 16.31 -19.54 -8.07
C GLU A 85 15.92 -20.87 -8.73
N SER A 86 15.08 -21.63 -8.04
CA SER A 86 14.56 -22.89 -8.57
C SER A 86 13.59 -22.68 -9.74
N ASN A 87 13.30 -23.73 -10.51
CA ASN A 87 12.33 -23.67 -11.62
C ASN A 87 10.90 -23.28 -11.18
N ARG A 88 10.60 -23.33 -9.87
CA ARG A 88 9.32 -22.91 -9.29
C ARG A 88 9.32 -21.44 -8.83
N GLY A 89 10.38 -20.68 -9.12
CA GLY A 89 10.52 -19.27 -8.71
C GLY A 89 10.84 -19.07 -7.23
N LYS A 90 11.19 -20.14 -6.50
CA LYS A 90 11.61 -20.05 -5.09
C LYS A 90 13.08 -19.61 -5.02
N GLU A 91 13.33 -18.51 -4.30
CA GLU A 91 14.67 -18.03 -3.97
C GLU A 91 15.35 -18.96 -2.96
N GLU A 92 16.62 -19.26 -3.21
CA GLU A 92 17.48 -20.05 -2.32
C GLU A 92 18.54 -19.14 -1.67
N PRO A 93 19.19 -19.58 -0.58
CA PRO A 93 20.23 -18.80 0.09
C PRO A 93 21.36 -18.35 -0.84
N LEU A 94 21.87 -17.14 -0.60
CA LEU A 94 22.97 -16.55 -1.36
C LEU A 94 24.22 -17.43 -1.29
N ALA A 95 24.89 -17.57 -2.44
CA ALA A 95 26.09 -18.37 -2.61
C ALA A 95 27.20 -17.52 -3.21
N ARG A 96 28.37 -17.49 -2.56
CA ARG A 96 29.55 -16.81 -3.11
C ARG A 96 30.34 -17.78 -3.97
N VAL A 97 30.72 -17.34 -5.17
CA VAL A 97 31.62 -18.07 -6.07
C VAL A 97 32.99 -18.17 -5.42
N LYS A 98 33.38 -19.36 -4.97
CA LYS A 98 34.69 -19.58 -4.33
C LYS A 98 35.78 -19.89 -5.33
N SER A 99 35.47 -20.72 -6.32
CA SER A 99 36.36 -21.01 -7.45
C SER A 99 35.54 -21.40 -8.67
N ILE A 100 36.13 -21.20 -9.84
CA ILE A 100 35.58 -21.59 -11.14
C ILE A 100 36.60 -22.52 -11.79
N GLN A 101 36.16 -23.65 -12.31
CA GLN A 101 37.01 -24.62 -12.99
C GLN A 101 36.43 -24.98 -14.36
N THR A 102 37.29 -25.22 -15.36
CA THR A 102 36.85 -25.89 -16.61
C THR A 102 36.38 -27.31 -16.31
N MET A 103 35.69 -27.94 -17.27
CA MET A 103 35.30 -29.33 -17.13
C MET A 103 36.51 -30.28 -16.97
N ASP A 104 37.66 -29.88 -17.50
CA ASP A 104 38.94 -30.58 -17.41
C ASP A 104 39.72 -30.28 -16.11
N GLY A 105 39.16 -29.47 -15.20
CA GLY A 105 39.71 -29.21 -13.87
C GLY A 105 40.67 -28.02 -13.76
N LYS A 106 40.89 -27.24 -14.84
CA LYS A 106 41.74 -26.04 -14.79
C LYS A 106 41.01 -24.88 -14.11
N GLU A 107 41.64 -24.24 -13.13
CA GLU A 107 41.06 -23.08 -12.46
C GLU A 107 41.02 -21.83 -13.37
N LEU A 108 39.93 -21.08 -13.24
CA LEU A 108 39.64 -19.85 -13.96
C LEU A 108 39.32 -18.72 -12.99
N LYS A 109 39.78 -17.50 -13.31
CA LYS A 109 39.38 -16.28 -12.59
C LYS A 109 37.97 -15.83 -12.95
N SER A 110 37.57 -16.03 -14.20
CA SER A 110 36.23 -15.75 -14.70
C SER A 110 35.81 -16.74 -15.78
N ALA A 111 34.51 -16.92 -15.96
CA ALA A 111 33.91 -17.69 -17.03
C ALA A 111 33.06 -16.78 -17.93
N ASN A 112 33.24 -16.89 -19.25
CA ASN A 112 32.53 -16.07 -20.24
C ASN A 112 31.19 -16.70 -20.65
N ALA A 113 30.31 -15.88 -21.20
CA ALA A 113 29.04 -16.33 -21.78
C ALA A 113 29.25 -17.46 -22.80
N GLY A 114 28.38 -18.46 -22.80
CA GLY A 114 28.44 -19.62 -23.68
C GLY A 114 29.26 -20.79 -23.15
N THR A 115 30.10 -20.60 -22.14
CA THR A 115 30.92 -21.67 -21.56
C THR A 115 30.16 -22.54 -20.57
N THR A 116 30.63 -23.76 -20.34
CA THR A 116 30.16 -24.64 -19.25
C THR A 116 31.30 -24.85 -18.28
N VAL A 117 31.10 -24.50 -17.02
CA VAL A 117 32.13 -24.51 -15.98
C VAL A 117 31.62 -25.15 -14.70
N LEU A 118 32.53 -25.63 -13.88
CA LEU A 118 32.25 -26.08 -12.53
C LEU A 118 32.44 -24.91 -11.55
N ILE A 119 31.39 -24.54 -10.83
CA ILE A 119 31.41 -23.48 -9.82
C ILE A 119 31.36 -24.11 -8.42
N VAL A 120 32.36 -23.80 -7.59
CA VAL A 120 32.45 -24.25 -6.19
C VAL A 120 31.89 -23.18 -5.25
N GLY A 121 31.23 -23.62 -4.18
CA GLY A 121 30.59 -22.75 -3.18
C GLY A 121 29.07 -22.66 -3.32
N MET A 122 28.48 -23.46 -4.20
CA MET A 122 27.03 -23.50 -4.42
C MET A 122 26.35 -24.46 -3.44
N PRO A 123 25.15 -24.12 -2.89
CA PRO A 123 24.33 -25.05 -2.13
C PRO A 123 23.81 -26.18 -3.03
N GLN A 124 23.12 -27.16 -2.45
CA GLN A 124 22.39 -28.14 -3.25
C GLN A 124 21.25 -27.46 -4.00
N LEU A 125 21.27 -27.58 -5.32
CA LEU A 125 20.32 -26.91 -6.21
C LEU A 125 19.71 -27.93 -7.18
N PRO A 126 18.40 -27.85 -7.45
CA PRO A 126 17.77 -28.63 -8.52
C PRO A 126 18.38 -28.31 -9.89
N GLU A 127 18.38 -29.29 -10.78
CA GLU A 127 18.71 -29.07 -12.19
C GLU A 127 17.75 -28.05 -12.83
N GLY A 128 18.30 -27.17 -13.67
CA GLY A 128 17.59 -26.04 -14.27
C GLY A 128 17.57 -24.77 -13.43
N SER A 129 18.03 -24.82 -12.16
CA SER A 129 18.06 -23.62 -11.30
C SER A 129 18.83 -22.48 -11.96
N ARG A 130 18.24 -21.29 -11.96
CA ARG A 130 18.82 -20.08 -12.54
C ARG A 130 19.69 -19.39 -11.50
N LEU A 131 20.85 -18.89 -11.92
CA LEU A 131 21.78 -18.17 -11.04
C LEU A 131 21.77 -16.69 -11.41
N PHE A 132 21.46 -15.84 -10.43
CA PHE A 132 21.44 -14.38 -10.58
C PHE A 132 22.59 -13.74 -9.80
N ARG A 133 23.45 -12.97 -10.45
CA ARG A 133 24.49 -12.17 -9.79
C ARG A 133 23.87 -10.97 -9.10
N VAL A 134 23.97 -10.92 -7.78
CA VAL A 134 23.41 -9.86 -6.92
C VAL A 134 24.49 -8.99 -6.28
N GLY A 135 25.76 -9.34 -6.47
CA GLY A 135 26.93 -8.54 -6.10
C GLY A 135 28.16 -9.05 -6.85
N SER A 136 29.10 -8.16 -7.17
CA SER A 136 30.31 -8.52 -7.93
C SER A 136 31.54 -8.63 -7.01
N ALA A 137 32.57 -9.33 -7.49
CA ALA A 137 33.89 -9.28 -6.84
C ALA A 137 34.50 -7.86 -6.85
N TRP A 138 34.16 -7.04 -7.85
CA TRP A 138 34.59 -5.63 -7.94
C TRP A 138 33.97 -4.79 -6.82
N SER A 139 32.70 -5.02 -6.47
CA SER A 139 32.12 -4.36 -5.29
C SER A 139 32.73 -4.84 -3.98
N ALA A 140 33.37 -6.01 -3.90
CA ALA A 140 34.11 -6.39 -2.68
C ALA A 140 35.48 -5.69 -2.56
N ASN A 141 36.06 -5.20 -3.65
CA ASN A 141 37.39 -4.55 -3.69
C ASN A 141 37.34 -3.02 -3.83
N VAL A 142 36.25 -2.45 -4.40
CA VAL A 142 36.07 -1.00 -4.57
C VAL A 142 35.11 -0.40 -3.54
N LEU A 143 34.19 -1.20 -3.00
CA LEU A 143 33.42 -0.82 -1.83
C LEU A 143 34.15 -1.41 -0.62
N THR A 144 34.85 -0.52 0.09
CA THR A 144 35.36 -0.72 1.44
C THR A 144 34.34 -1.43 2.32
N ASN A 145 34.79 -2.05 3.42
CA ASN A 145 33.95 -2.73 4.40
C ASN A 145 32.61 -1.98 4.55
N PRO A 146 31.42 -2.61 4.51
CA PRO A 146 30.15 -1.89 4.64
C PRO A 146 30.12 -0.93 5.85
N ARG A 147 30.89 -1.24 6.91
CA ARG A 147 31.13 -0.33 8.03
C ARG A 147 31.92 0.93 7.65
N GLU A 148 32.98 0.82 6.86
CA GLU A 148 33.76 1.96 6.35
C GLU A 148 32.93 2.82 5.41
N ILE A 149 32.09 2.25 4.54
CA ILE A 149 31.16 3.03 3.72
C ILE A 149 30.13 3.73 4.58
N TRP A 150 29.55 3.02 5.56
CA TRP A 150 28.62 3.63 6.49
C TRP A 150 29.28 4.75 7.31
N ASN A 151 30.52 4.55 7.76
CA ASN A 151 31.31 5.56 8.46
C ASN A 151 31.62 6.75 7.57
N ARG A 152 31.94 6.51 6.29
CA ARG A 152 32.20 7.55 5.29
C ARG A 152 30.96 8.34 4.96
N ILE A 153 29.83 7.68 4.69
CA ILE A 153 28.52 8.32 4.52
C ILE A 153 28.23 9.17 5.75
N LYS A 154 28.40 8.63 6.96
CA LYS A 154 28.18 9.35 8.22
C LYS A 154 29.11 10.55 8.40
N SER A 155 30.36 10.49 7.91
CA SER A 155 31.32 11.60 8.00
C SER A 155 31.16 12.65 6.90
N GLU A 156 30.68 12.25 5.71
CA GLU A 156 30.51 13.12 4.54
C GLU A 156 29.10 13.74 4.48
N THR A 157 28.08 13.11 5.09
CA THR A 157 26.81 13.78 5.36
C THR A 157 27.08 14.89 6.37
N VAL A 158 27.15 16.14 5.86
CA VAL A 158 27.12 17.38 6.65
C VAL A 158 26.13 17.19 7.78
N THR A 159 26.63 17.41 9.00
CA THR A 159 25.95 17.35 10.31
C THR A 159 24.67 16.57 10.19
N ALA A 160 24.70 15.28 10.57
CA ALA A 160 23.49 14.50 10.78
C ALA A 160 22.41 15.47 11.22
N LEU A 161 21.35 15.62 10.42
CA LEU A 161 20.10 16.11 10.95
C LEU A 161 19.85 15.14 12.09
N SER A 162 20.37 15.53 13.24
CA SER A 162 19.88 15.22 14.52
C SER A 162 18.50 15.83 14.37
N LEU A 163 17.59 15.07 13.74
CA LEU A 163 16.32 14.84 14.35
C LEU A 163 16.73 14.63 15.80
N LEU A 164 16.66 15.73 16.54
CA LEU A 164 16.57 15.73 17.98
C LEU A 164 15.33 14.88 18.21
N ILE A 165 15.52 13.56 18.10
CA ILE A 165 14.88 12.61 18.96
C ILE A 165 15.44 13.06 20.29
N ALA A 166 14.77 14.05 20.86
CA ALA A 166 14.88 14.34 22.27
C ALA A 166 14.89 12.96 22.91
N SER A 167 16.00 12.66 23.58
CA SER A 167 16.18 11.45 24.36
C SER A 167 14.86 11.10 25.03
N GLU A 168 14.53 9.81 25.14
CA GLU A 168 13.32 9.33 25.82
C GLU A 168 13.10 9.93 27.23
N GLU A 169 14.10 10.62 27.80
CA GLU A 169 14.03 11.41 29.03
C GLU A 169 13.31 12.76 28.89
N ASP A 170 13.41 13.43 27.74
CA ASP A 170 12.58 14.58 27.38
C ASP A 170 11.44 14.09 26.51
N GLY A 171 10.52 13.33 27.14
CA GLY A 171 9.29 12.91 26.49
C GLY A 171 8.72 14.11 25.73
N PHE A 172 8.53 13.97 24.41
CA PHE A 172 7.86 14.97 23.59
C PHE A 172 6.41 15.09 24.10
N GLN A 173 6.24 15.79 25.21
CA GLN A 173 4.99 16.27 25.75
C GLN A 173 4.66 17.52 24.96
N ALA A 174 4.40 17.34 23.66
CA ALA A 174 3.44 18.20 23.03
C ALA A 174 2.10 17.87 23.69
N GLU A 175 1.84 18.47 24.86
CA GLU A 175 0.49 18.79 25.29
C GLU A 175 -0.05 19.77 24.26
N LEU A 176 -0.40 19.24 23.09
CA LEU A 176 -1.38 19.88 22.24
C LEU A 176 -2.62 19.96 23.12
N GLU A 177 -3.09 21.17 23.43
CA GLU A 177 -4.43 21.36 23.96
C GLU A 177 -5.42 20.89 22.88
N ILE A 178 -5.70 19.59 22.89
CA ILE A 178 -6.58 18.94 21.93
C ILE A 178 -8.00 19.09 22.45
N PRO A 179 -8.89 19.84 21.76
CA PRO A 179 -10.30 19.86 22.11
C PRO A 179 -10.86 18.44 22.12
N ASP A 180 -11.60 18.05 23.16
CA ASP A 180 -12.14 16.69 23.24
C ASP A 180 -13.62 16.65 22.84
N ILE A 181 -13.90 16.31 21.58
CA ILE A 181 -15.27 16.14 21.07
C ILE A 181 -15.91 14.80 21.51
N ARG A 182 -15.14 13.86 22.09
CA ARG A 182 -15.68 12.55 22.54
C ARG A 182 -16.85 12.72 23.51
N ARG A 183 -16.82 13.71 24.41
CA ARG A 183 -17.92 13.97 25.37
C ARG A 183 -19.22 14.37 24.68
N GLN A 184 -19.15 15.19 23.63
CA GLN A 184 -20.32 15.61 22.86
C GLN A 184 -20.88 14.45 22.05
N VAL A 185 -20.00 13.65 21.45
CA VAL A 185 -20.37 12.46 20.66
C VAL A 185 -20.96 11.36 21.54
N ARG A 186 -20.42 11.10 22.75
CA ARG A 186 -20.95 10.08 23.68
C ARG A 186 -22.39 10.34 24.12
N LYS A 187 -22.80 11.61 24.21
CA LYS A 187 -24.20 11.99 24.48
C LYS A 187 -25.13 11.69 23.31
N SER A 188 -24.58 11.53 22.10
CA SER A 188 -25.35 11.06 20.95
C SER A 188 -25.44 9.53 20.97
N GLY A 189 -26.64 8.98 20.83
CA GLY A 189 -26.82 7.54 20.64
C GLY A 189 -26.20 7.07 19.32
N LYS A 190 -26.06 5.74 19.15
CA LYS A 190 -25.57 5.08 17.94
C LYS A 190 -26.15 5.69 16.66
N LYS A 191 -25.28 6.08 15.72
CA LYS A 191 -25.64 6.60 14.40
C LYS A 191 -25.02 5.75 13.31
N LEU A 192 -25.85 5.42 12.32
CA LEU A 192 -25.43 4.76 11.10
C LEU A 192 -25.10 5.78 10.01
N ILE A 193 -24.03 5.52 9.27
CA ILE A 193 -23.66 6.16 8.01
C ILE A 193 -23.68 5.08 6.93
N LEU A 194 -24.28 5.37 5.79
CA LEU A 194 -24.35 4.44 4.67
C LEU A 194 -23.62 5.02 3.47
N LYS A 195 -22.58 4.33 2.98
CA LYS A 195 -21.79 4.76 1.83
C LYS A 195 -22.11 3.93 0.60
N ILE A 196 -22.46 4.61 -0.49
CA ILE A 196 -22.98 4.02 -1.74
C ILE A 196 -22.16 4.45 -2.96
N GLY A 197 -22.15 3.57 -3.97
CA GLY A 197 -21.30 3.71 -5.14
C GLY A 197 -21.99 4.37 -6.33
N SER A 198 -23.32 4.34 -6.36
CA SER A 198 -24.11 4.82 -7.50
C SER A 198 -25.35 5.61 -7.07
N THR A 199 -25.74 6.61 -7.86
CA THR A 199 -27.03 7.32 -7.72
C THR A 199 -28.24 6.40 -7.83
N ALA A 200 -28.12 5.22 -8.46
CA ALA A 200 -29.18 4.22 -8.51
C ALA A 200 -29.57 3.67 -7.11
N GLU A 201 -28.67 3.76 -6.14
CA GLU A 201 -28.88 3.31 -4.75
C GLU A 201 -29.44 4.42 -3.86
N LEU A 202 -29.36 5.68 -4.32
CA LEU A 202 -29.64 6.87 -3.51
C LEU A 202 -31.08 6.94 -2.96
N PRO A 203 -32.15 6.65 -3.73
CA PRO A 203 -33.51 6.71 -3.17
C PRO A 203 -33.71 5.76 -1.98
N MET A 204 -33.18 4.53 -2.09
CA MET A 204 -33.23 3.54 -1.03
C MET A 204 -32.35 3.95 0.16
N ALA A 205 -31.16 4.50 -0.11
CA ALA A 205 -30.24 4.95 0.94
C ALA A 205 -30.82 6.13 1.74
N LEU A 206 -31.44 7.12 1.09
CA LEU A 206 -32.06 8.27 1.77
C LEU A 206 -33.29 7.88 2.61
N ASN A 207 -34.00 6.83 2.21
CA ASN A 207 -35.13 6.24 2.96
C ASN A 207 -34.68 5.29 4.08
N SER A 208 -33.38 4.99 4.18
CA SER A 208 -32.83 4.17 5.26
C SER A 208 -32.75 4.94 6.59
N PRO A 209 -32.58 4.25 7.74
CA PRO A 209 -32.38 4.90 9.04
C PRO A 209 -31.00 5.56 9.20
N ALA A 210 -30.14 5.55 8.17
CA ALA A 210 -28.83 6.17 8.25
C ALA A 210 -28.94 7.69 8.49
N LYS A 211 -28.14 8.21 9.43
CA LYS A 211 -28.03 9.65 9.69
C LYS A 211 -27.52 10.37 8.43
N TRP A 212 -26.46 9.84 7.85
CA TRP A 212 -25.85 10.35 6.63
C TRP A 212 -25.74 9.27 5.57
N VAL A 213 -25.87 9.70 4.32
CA VAL A 213 -25.58 8.89 3.13
C VAL A 213 -24.36 9.49 2.45
N ILE A 214 -23.31 8.71 2.27
CA ILE A 214 -22.13 9.12 1.49
C ILE A 214 -22.28 8.59 0.07
N LEU A 215 -22.20 9.45 -0.94
CA LEU A 215 -22.21 9.06 -2.35
C LEU A 215 -20.85 9.35 -2.98
N LYS A 216 -20.24 8.36 -3.65
CA LYS A 216 -19.02 8.60 -4.44
C LYS A 216 -19.25 9.65 -5.53
N ALA A 217 -18.51 10.75 -5.49
CA ALA A 217 -18.59 11.88 -6.39
C ALA A 217 -17.83 11.63 -7.71
N THR A 218 -18.15 10.53 -8.39
CA THR A 218 -17.68 10.31 -9.77
C THR A 218 -18.38 11.29 -10.71
N LEU A 219 -17.77 11.65 -11.85
CA LEU A 219 -18.41 12.55 -12.82
C LEU A 219 -19.78 12.01 -13.29
N SER A 220 -19.91 10.69 -13.45
CA SER A 220 -21.19 10.05 -13.79
C SER A 220 -22.24 10.24 -12.69
N ASN A 221 -21.88 10.00 -11.42
CA ASN A 221 -22.81 10.22 -10.30
C ASN A 221 -23.18 11.69 -10.13
N LEU A 222 -22.21 12.61 -10.26
CA LEU A 222 -22.46 14.05 -10.19
C LEU A 222 -23.39 14.51 -11.32
N ARG A 223 -23.20 14.01 -12.54
CA ARG A 223 -24.12 14.29 -13.65
C ARG A 223 -25.55 13.81 -13.34
N SER A 224 -25.72 12.55 -12.99
CA SER A 224 -27.05 12.01 -12.64
C SER A 224 -27.67 12.71 -11.43
N LEU A 225 -26.87 13.08 -10.43
CA LEU A 225 -27.34 13.81 -9.24
C LEU A 225 -27.80 15.23 -9.58
N SER A 226 -27.19 15.87 -10.59
CA SER A 226 -27.57 17.23 -11.01
C SER A 226 -28.97 17.30 -11.62
N GLU A 227 -29.45 16.18 -12.18
CA GLU A 227 -30.79 16.01 -12.75
C GLU A 227 -31.84 15.66 -11.67
N MET A 228 -31.40 15.19 -10.50
CA MET A 228 -32.28 14.82 -9.39
C MET A 228 -32.72 16.05 -8.59
N ARG A 229 -34.03 16.12 -8.30
CA ARG A 229 -34.58 17.11 -7.37
C ARG A 229 -34.53 16.60 -5.93
N LEU A 230 -33.56 17.08 -5.17
CA LEU A 230 -33.44 16.79 -3.73
C LEU A 230 -33.97 17.93 -2.87
N LEU A 231 -34.74 17.60 -1.85
CA LEU A 231 -35.17 18.51 -0.80
C LEU A 231 -33.98 18.98 0.04
N LYS A 232 -34.10 20.14 0.70
CA LYS A 232 -33.05 20.69 1.58
C LYS A 232 -32.60 19.68 2.64
N ALA A 233 -33.55 19.04 3.33
CA ALA A 233 -33.27 18.02 4.34
C ALA A 233 -32.54 16.77 3.78
N GLN A 234 -32.74 16.43 2.50
CA GLN A 234 -32.00 15.34 1.86
C GLN A 234 -30.56 15.75 1.55
N LYS A 235 -30.34 16.99 1.10
CA LYS A 235 -28.99 17.55 0.85
C LYS A 235 -28.17 17.63 2.13
N GLU A 236 -28.78 18.05 3.24
CA GLU A 236 -28.14 18.09 4.57
C GLU A 236 -27.76 16.70 5.11
N ARG A 237 -28.37 15.64 4.56
CA ARG A 237 -28.02 14.24 4.89
C ARG A 237 -27.01 13.61 3.92
N LEU A 238 -26.73 14.26 2.80
CA LEU A 238 -25.92 13.72 1.72
C LEU A 238 -24.51 14.28 1.74
N ILE A 239 -23.53 13.38 1.86
CA ILE A 239 -22.10 13.69 1.84
C ILE A 239 -21.55 13.27 0.47
N LEU A 240 -20.87 14.17 -0.23
CA LEU A 240 -20.24 13.85 -1.51
C LEU A 240 -18.78 13.42 -1.29
N SER A 241 -18.48 12.16 -1.59
CA SER A 241 -17.16 11.55 -1.40
C SER A 241 -16.28 11.74 -2.63
N LEU A 242 -15.28 12.60 -2.53
CA LEU A 242 -14.33 12.82 -3.62
C LEU A 242 -13.54 11.53 -3.91
N PRO A 243 -13.39 11.16 -5.19
CA PRO A 243 -12.80 9.88 -5.58
C PRO A 243 -11.30 9.82 -5.26
N SER A 244 -10.80 8.62 -4.91
CA SER A 244 -9.38 8.34 -4.72
C SER A 244 -9.01 7.00 -5.37
N PRO A 245 -7.88 6.91 -6.10
CA PRO A 245 -6.89 7.95 -6.32
C PRO A 245 -7.42 9.14 -7.14
N TYR A 246 -6.99 10.34 -6.76
CA TYR A 246 -7.37 11.59 -7.42
C TYR A 246 -6.38 11.87 -8.54
N MET A 247 -6.90 12.09 -9.74
CA MET A 247 -6.17 12.76 -10.81
C MET A 247 -6.90 14.07 -11.07
N GLU A 248 -6.17 15.18 -11.00
CA GLU A 248 -6.75 16.51 -11.12
C GLU A 248 -7.50 16.66 -12.46
N SER A 249 -8.69 17.25 -12.39
CA SER A 249 -9.54 17.49 -13.55
C SER A 249 -10.35 18.74 -13.34
N ASP A 250 -10.22 19.70 -14.28
CA ASP A 250 -11.01 20.92 -14.31
C ASP A 250 -12.52 20.66 -14.26
N ASN A 251 -12.96 19.52 -14.82
CA ASN A 251 -14.36 19.12 -14.79
C ASN A 251 -14.85 18.83 -13.37
N LEU A 252 -14.02 18.16 -12.55
CA LEU A 252 -14.37 17.86 -11.17
C LEU A 252 -14.38 19.12 -10.31
N ARG A 253 -13.39 20.03 -10.49
CA ARG A 253 -13.37 21.33 -9.80
C ARG A 253 -14.64 22.14 -10.09
N ARG A 254 -15.02 22.27 -11.37
CA ARG A 254 -16.25 22.96 -11.77
C ARG A 254 -17.51 22.31 -11.18
N ALA A 255 -17.56 20.97 -11.17
CA ALA A 255 -18.67 20.26 -10.57
C ALA A 255 -18.77 20.53 -9.05
N ILE A 256 -17.65 20.49 -8.32
CA ILE A 256 -17.62 20.79 -6.88
C ILE A 256 -18.18 22.19 -6.60
N MET A 257 -17.68 23.23 -7.29
CA MET A 257 -18.17 24.60 -7.14
C MET A 257 -19.69 24.71 -7.41
N TRP A 258 -20.16 24.06 -8.48
CA TRP A 258 -21.58 24.03 -8.81
C TRP A 258 -22.40 23.38 -7.68
N PHE A 259 -21.99 22.22 -7.17
CA PHE A 259 -22.70 21.52 -6.09
C PHE A 259 -22.71 22.34 -4.78
N ILE A 260 -21.60 22.99 -4.42
CA ILE A 260 -21.55 23.91 -3.28
C ILE A 260 -22.57 25.04 -3.46
N SER A 261 -22.61 25.68 -4.64
CA SER A 261 -23.60 26.73 -4.96
C SER A 261 -25.06 26.26 -4.88
N LYS A 262 -25.32 24.96 -5.04
CA LYS A 262 -26.65 24.34 -4.96
C LYS A 262 -27.00 23.83 -3.55
N GLY A 263 -26.18 24.15 -2.55
CA GLY A 263 -26.42 23.85 -1.14
C GLY A 263 -25.91 22.49 -0.68
N PHE A 264 -24.99 21.86 -1.41
CA PHE A 264 -24.32 20.64 -0.98
C PHE A 264 -23.06 21.02 -0.17
N ILE A 265 -23.19 20.97 1.15
CA ILE A 265 -22.18 21.51 2.09
C ILE A 265 -21.37 20.43 2.80
N LEU A 266 -21.71 19.15 2.65
CA LEU A 266 -21.00 18.03 3.27
C LEU A 266 -20.17 17.27 2.24
N TRP A 267 -18.88 17.09 2.55
CA TRP A 267 -17.91 16.48 1.65
C TRP A 267 -17.03 15.48 2.40
N GLU A 268 -16.71 14.36 1.75
CA GLU A 268 -15.68 13.44 2.23
C GLU A 268 -14.43 13.57 1.33
N VAL A 269 -13.27 13.75 1.96
CA VAL A 269 -11.97 13.84 1.29
C VAL A 269 -11.19 12.54 1.45
N ASN A 270 -10.71 11.98 0.33
CA ASN A 270 -9.95 10.73 0.30
C ASN A 270 -8.48 10.90 -0.18
N ASN A 271 -8.00 12.15 -0.22
CA ASN A 271 -6.66 12.59 -0.60
C ASN A 271 -6.42 13.97 0.04
N LEU A 272 -5.21 14.26 0.52
CA LEU A 272 -4.89 15.55 1.15
C LEU A 272 -5.07 16.74 0.19
N ALA A 273 -4.78 16.58 -1.10
CA ALA A 273 -4.97 17.62 -2.12
C ALA A 273 -6.44 18.07 -2.25
N HIS A 274 -7.40 17.22 -1.86
CA HIS A 274 -8.80 17.60 -1.86
C HIS A 274 -9.12 18.71 -0.84
N LEU A 275 -8.37 18.81 0.26
CA LEU A 275 -8.57 19.87 1.26
C LEU A 275 -8.23 21.23 0.66
N GLU A 276 -7.16 21.31 -0.12
CA GLU A 276 -6.78 22.52 -0.86
C GLU A 276 -7.82 22.85 -1.95
N LEU A 277 -8.26 21.83 -2.70
CA LEU A 277 -9.32 21.99 -3.70
C LEU A 277 -10.61 22.56 -3.09
N LEU A 278 -11.06 22.05 -1.94
CA LEU A 278 -12.26 22.54 -1.28
C LEU A 278 -12.09 23.96 -0.71
N LYS A 279 -10.92 24.28 -0.14
CA LYS A 279 -10.59 25.65 0.29
C LYS A 279 -10.69 26.64 -0.88
N GLY A 280 -10.13 26.28 -2.04
CA GLY A 280 -10.19 27.10 -3.25
C GLY A 280 -11.55 27.15 -3.94
N CYS A 281 -12.48 26.26 -3.59
CA CYS A 281 -13.86 26.24 -4.11
C CYS A 281 -14.88 26.85 -3.14
N ASN A 282 -14.46 27.27 -1.95
CA ASN A 282 -15.40 27.70 -0.92
C ASN A 282 -16.00 29.07 -1.29
N ILE A 283 -17.33 29.18 -1.24
CA ILE A 283 -18.05 30.42 -1.49
C ILE A 283 -18.07 31.19 -0.17
N THR A 284 -17.76 32.49 -0.21
CA THR A 284 -17.65 33.38 0.97
C THR A 284 -18.83 33.18 1.93
N GLY A 285 -18.53 32.91 3.20
CA GLY A 285 -19.53 32.72 4.26
C GLY A 285 -20.16 31.32 4.37
N THR A 286 -19.86 30.38 3.46
CA THR A 286 -20.34 28.99 3.58
C THR A 286 -19.33 28.14 4.35
N LYS A 287 -19.72 27.57 5.50
CA LYS A 287 -18.89 26.60 6.22
C LYS A 287 -19.21 25.19 5.71
N LEU A 288 -18.22 24.54 5.10
CA LEU A 288 -18.33 23.16 4.67
C LEU A 288 -18.12 22.20 5.85
N GLY A 289 -18.90 21.13 5.91
CA GLY A 289 -18.64 20.01 6.81
C GLY A 289 -17.77 18.99 6.09
N ILE A 290 -16.59 18.72 6.65
CA ILE A 290 -15.59 17.86 6.02
C ILE A 290 -15.39 16.57 6.84
N VAL A 291 -15.51 15.43 6.15
CA VAL A 291 -15.13 14.11 6.65
C VAL A 291 -13.80 13.71 6.02
N ALA A 292 -12.80 13.39 6.82
CA ALA A 292 -11.60 12.71 6.34
C ALA A 292 -11.93 11.22 6.12
N GLY A 293 -11.95 10.78 4.86
CA GLY A 293 -12.38 9.44 4.48
C GLY A 293 -11.33 8.36 4.72
N VAL A 294 -11.78 7.10 4.66
CA VAL A 294 -10.99 5.89 4.97
C VAL A 294 -9.68 5.79 4.16
N ARG A 295 -9.61 6.39 2.97
CA ARG A 295 -8.45 6.31 2.07
C ARG A 295 -7.25 7.14 2.54
N LEU A 296 -7.42 7.97 3.56
CA LEU A 296 -6.32 8.67 4.23
C LEU A 296 -5.60 7.79 5.26
N ASN A 297 -6.08 6.56 5.49
CA ASN A 297 -5.45 5.53 6.34
C ASN A 297 -5.10 6.04 7.77
N ILE A 298 -6.09 6.64 8.43
CA ILE A 298 -5.89 7.32 9.72
C ILE A 298 -5.95 6.29 10.85
N ARG A 299 -4.88 6.21 11.65
CA ARG A 299 -4.72 5.17 12.70
C ARG A 299 -4.37 5.69 14.09
N ASN A 300 -4.08 6.99 14.24
CA ASN A 300 -3.60 7.54 15.51
C ASN A 300 -4.14 8.96 15.78
N ARG A 301 -4.04 9.40 17.03
CA ARG A 301 -4.54 10.70 17.50
C ARG A 301 -3.88 11.90 16.80
N PHE A 302 -2.59 11.82 16.47
CA PHE A 302 -1.87 12.93 15.83
C PHE A 302 -2.36 13.17 14.40
N ALA A 303 -2.64 12.11 13.66
CA ALA A 303 -3.25 12.22 12.34
C ALA A 303 -4.68 12.80 12.41
N ILE A 304 -5.45 12.43 13.43
CA ILE A 304 -6.78 13.02 13.69
C ILE A 304 -6.65 14.52 14.03
N ALA A 305 -5.70 14.89 14.88
CA ALA A 305 -5.44 16.28 15.26
C ALA A 305 -5.05 17.15 14.07
N HIS A 306 -4.10 16.67 13.26
CA HIS A 306 -3.69 17.37 12.06
C HIS A 306 -4.85 17.58 11.07
N LEU A 307 -5.70 16.56 10.87
CA LEU A 307 -6.87 16.70 10.00
C LEU A 307 -7.93 17.64 10.58
N ALA A 308 -8.08 17.68 11.90
CA ALA A 308 -8.98 18.62 12.57
C ALA A 308 -8.52 20.07 12.37
N GLU A 309 -7.22 20.35 12.49
CA GLU A 309 -6.62 21.66 12.17
C GLU A 309 -6.85 22.07 10.72
N LEU A 310 -6.83 21.10 9.80
CA LEU A 310 -7.15 21.33 8.39
C LEU A 310 -8.66 21.51 8.11
N GLY A 311 -9.51 21.41 9.13
CA GLY A 311 -10.95 21.68 9.07
C GLY A 311 -11.85 20.44 9.05
N CYS A 312 -11.32 19.24 9.20
CA CYS A 312 -12.11 18.01 9.27
C CYS A 312 -12.84 17.91 10.62
N SER A 313 -14.17 17.78 10.59
CA SER A 313 -14.98 17.58 11.80
C SER A 313 -15.18 16.10 12.16
N TRP A 314 -15.05 15.24 11.16
CA TRP A 314 -15.14 13.78 11.30
C TRP A 314 -14.00 13.09 10.59
N VAL A 315 -13.65 11.91 11.10
CA VAL A 315 -12.55 11.12 10.59
C VAL A 315 -12.95 9.65 10.52
N THR A 316 -13.03 9.09 9.33
CA THR A 316 -13.18 7.64 9.13
C THR A 316 -11.84 6.96 9.36
N LEU A 317 -11.78 6.16 10.42
CA LEU A 317 -10.59 5.42 10.82
C LEU A 317 -10.23 4.36 9.76
N SER A 318 -8.96 3.99 9.71
CA SER A 318 -8.51 2.91 8.82
C SER A 318 -9.28 1.63 9.11
N ALA A 319 -9.83 1.03 8.03
CA ALA A 319 -10.52 -0.26 8.10
C ALA A 319 -9.59 -1.42 8.48
N GLU A 320 -8.27 -1.17 8.57
CA GLU A 320 -7.26 -2.15 8.93
C GLU A 320 -6.83 -2.12 10.39
N MET A 321 -7.45 -1.28 11.23
CA MET A 321 -7.13 -1.21 12.66
C MET A 321 -7.56 -2.48 13.40
N SER A 322 -6.77 -2.87 14.40
CA SER A 322 -7.09 -3.94 15.35
C SER A 322 -8.00 -3.43 16.47
N GLU A 323 -8.59 -4.34 17.24
CA GLU A 323 -9.32 -4.00 18.47
C GLU A 323 -8.42 -3.23 19.47
N GLY A 324 -7.15 -3.64 19.59
CA GLY A 324 -6.18 -3.00 20.47
C GLY A 324 -5.90 -1.55 20.10
N GLU A 325 -5.69 -1.29 18.81
CA GLU A 325 -5.45 0.07 18.29
C GLU A 325 -6.69 0.97 18.47
N LEU A 326 -7.90 0.44 18.23
CA LEU A 326 -9.15 1.19 18.45
C LEU A 326 -9.35 1.53 19.93
N ARG A 327 -9.07 0.57 20.83
CA ARG A 327 -9.13 0.82 22.27
C ARG A 327 -8.14 1.91 22.69
N ALA A 328 -6.88 1.76 22.31
CA ALA A 328 -5.82 2.72 22.65
C ALA A 328 -6.10 4.13 22.13
N LEU A 329 -6.69 4.25 20.93
CA LEU A 329 -7.06 5.55 20.37
C LEU A 329 -8.07 6.30 21.25
N MET A 330 -8.93 5.57 21.96
CA MET A 330 -9.98 6.14 22.81
C MET A 330 -9.51 6.49 24.22
N ASP A 331 -8.24 6.26 24.57
CA ASP A 331 -7.69 6.68 25.87
C ASP A 331 -7.45 8.20 25.87
N ASP A 332 -7.09 8.79 24.73
CA ASP A 332 -6.73 10.21 24.60
C ASP A 332 -7.83 11.10 24.02
N PRO A 333 -7.82 12.42 24.32
CA PRO A 333 -8.67 13.40 23.66
C PRO A 333 -8.61 13.33 22.14
N LEU A 334 -9.77 13.45 21.49
CA LEU A 334 -9.87 13.47 20.03
C LEU A 334 -10.55 14.78 19.58
N PRO A 335 -9.94 15.56 18.67
CA PRO A 335 -10.46 16.85 18.19
C PRO A 335 -11.43 16.74 17.01
N ALA A 336 -11.50 15.57 16.39
CA ALA A 336 -12.52 15.23 15.41
C ALA A 336 -13.21 13.93 15.81
N ALA A 337 -14.48 13.79 15.42
CA ALA A 337 -15.26 12.62 15.80
C ALA A 337 -14.88 11.40 14.93
N PRO A 338 -14.45 10.28 15.55
CA PRO A 338 -14.08 9.09 14.81
C PRO A 338 -15.32 8.34 14.28
N ILE A 339 -15.22 7.89 13.03
CA ILE A 339 -16.16 7.01 12.35
C ILE A 339 -15.47 5.66 12.17
N VAL A 340 -16.15 4.57 12.56
CA VAL A 340 -15.65 3.21 12.38
C VAL A 340 -16.42 2.54 11.24
N THR A 341 -15.72 2.11 10.20
CA THR A 341 -16.31 1.28 9.13
C THR A 341 -16.50 -0.14 9.64
N VAL A 342 -17.76 -0.55 9.83
CA VAL A 342 -18.13 -1.86 10.39
C VAL A 342 -18.53 -2.88 9.34
N PHE A 343 -18.68 -2.46 8.09
CA PHE A 343 -18.85 -3.37 6.96
C PHE A 343 -18.25 -2.72 5.71
N HIS A 344 -17.44 -3.47 4.96
CA HIS A 344 -16.96 -3.04 3.66
C HIS A 344 -16.52 -4.19 2.77
N TRP A 345 -16.45 -3.94 1.46
CA TRP A 345 -15.82 -4.85 0.49
C TRP A 345 -14.80 -4.08 -0.38
N MET A 346 -13.92 -3.35 0.29
CA MET A 346 -12.90 -2.51 -0.36
C MET A 346 -11.84 -3.36 -1.08
N PRO A 347 -11.21 -2.82 -2.13
CA PRO A 347 -10.07 -3.48 -2.76
C PRO A 347 -8.87 -3.49 -1.82
N ILE A 348 -8.15 -4.60 -1.78
CA ILE A 348 -6.87 -4.72 -1.06
C ILE A 348 -5.69 -4.17 -1.88
N MET A 349 -5.89 -4.00 -3.20
CA MET A 349 -4.89 -3.45 -4.09
C MET A 349 -5.56 -2.64 -5.19
N ILE A 350 -5.02 -1.44 -5.43
CA ILE A 350 -5.41 -0.56 -6.51
C ILE A 350 -4.13 -0.20 -7.27
N SER A 351 -4.14 -0.36 -8.59
CA SER A 351 -2.96 -0.17 -9.43
C SER A 351 -3.35 0.47 -10.75
N ALA A 352 -2.52 1.38 -11.28
CA ALA A 352 -2.65 1.85 -12.66
C ALA A 352 -2.09 0.81 -13.66
N LEU A 353 -1.28 -0.15 -13.20
CA LEU A 353 -0.80 -1.27 -13.98
C LEU A 353 -1.83 -2.40 -14.00
N HIS A 354 -2.07 -2.97 -15.18
CA HIS A 354 -3.11 -3.96 -15.42
C HIS A 354 -2.49 -5.35 -15.57
N PRO A 355 -2.66 -6.24 -14.58
CA PRO A 355 -2.15 -7.59 -14.70
C PRO A 355 -2.93 -8.37 -15.76
N LYS A 356 -2.28 -9.38 -16.36
CA LYS A 356 -2.92 -10.32 -17.30
C LYS A 356 -3.81 -11.31 -16.56
N LEU A 357 -4.85 -10.81 -15.91
CA LEU A 357 -5.87 -11.57 -15.19
C LEU A 357 -7.22 -11.42 -15.90
N MET A 358 -8.02 -12.48 -15.85
CA MET A 358 -9.40 -12.41 -16.35
C MET A 358 -10.27 -11.70 -15.32
N GLU A 359 -11.03 -10.69 -15.75
CA GLU A 359 -11.97 -10.01 -14.87
C GLU A 359 -13.04 -10.96 -14.34
N GLN A 360 -13.46 -10.73 -13.09
CA GLN A 360 -14.53 -11.48 -12.40
C GLN A 360 -14.26 -12.98 -12.22
N LYS A 361 -13.11 -13.50 -12.64
CA LYS A 361 -12.68 -14.85 -12.30
C LYS A 361 -11.81 -14.83 -11.04
N PRO A 362 -12.07 -15.73 -10.08
CA PRO A 362 -11.23 -15.82 -8.89
C PRO A 362 -9.81 -16.28 -9.27
N PHE A 363 -8.81 -15.71 -8.62
CA PHE A 363 -7.43 -16.18 -8.63
C PHE A 363 -6.93 -16.33 -7.20
N PHE A 364 -5.89 -17.15 -6.98
CA PHE A 364 -5.45 -17.51 -5.64
C PHE A 364 -4.00 -17.09 -5.40
N SER A 365 -3.70 -16.60 -4.18
CA SER A 365 -2.31 -16.43 -3.75
C SER A 365 -1.61 -17.78 -3.57
N PRO A 366 -0.27 -17.82 -3.49
CA PRO A 366 0.46 -19.04 -3.08
C PRO A 366 0.04 -19.59 -1.70
N ARG A 367 -0.63 -18.77 -0.87
CA ARG A 367 -1.20 -19.17 0.42
C ARG A 367 -2.63 -19.74 0.31
N GLY A 368 -3.19 -19.79 -0.89
CA GLY A 368 -4.55 -20.29 -1.14
C GLY A 368 -5.66 -19.27 -0.88
N GLU A 369 -5.34 -17.99 -0.66
CA GLU A 369 -6.34 -16.94 -0.46
C GLU A 369 -6.96 -16.54 -1.80
N GLY A 370 -8.30 -16.46 -1.86
CA GLY A 370 -9.03 -16.12 -3.07
C GLY A 370 -9.18 -14.61 -3.27
N TYR A 371 -9.03 -14.17 -4.52
CA TYR A 371 -9.16 -12.77 -4.92
C TYR A 371 -9.92 -12.65 -6.23
N VAL A 372 -10.56 -11.49 -6.44
CA VAL A 372 -11.26 -11.16 -7.68
C VAL A 372 -10.64 -9.90 -8.28
N TYR A 373 -10.25 -9.99 -9.54
CA TYR A 373 -9.75 -8.86 -10.32
C TYR A 373 -10.91 -8.16 -11.05
N LYS A 374 -10.88 -6.82 -11.05
CA LYS A 374 -11.83 -5.99 -11.79
C LYS A 374 -11.13 -4.74 -12.34
N LYS A 375 -11.44 -4.37 -13.57
CA LYS A 375 -11.03 -3.09 -14.14
C LYS A 375 -12.07 -2.03 -13.80
N GLN A 376 -11.62 -0.88 -13.31
CA GLN A 376 -12.47 0.28 -13.05
C GLN A 376 -11.80 1.55 -13.57
N GLY A 377 -12.30 2.06 -14.70
CA GLY A 377 -11.66 3.17 -15.40
C GLY A 377 -10.24 2.80 -15.84
N SER A 378 -9.27 3.62 -15.46
CA SER A 378 -7.83 3.42 -15.70
C SER A 378 -7.13 2.59 -14.61
N PHE A 379 -7.88 1.99 -13.69
CA PHE A 379 -7.30 1.26 -12.56
C PHE A 379 -7.69 -0.23 -12.59
N ALA A 380 -6.72 -1.04 -12.18
CA ALA A 380 -6.85 -2.43 -11.79
C ALA A 380 -7.14 -2.51 -10.29
N LEU A 381 -8.25 -3.14 -9.92
CA LEU A 381 -8.64 -3.37 -8.53
C LEU A 381 -8.63 -4.87 -8.22
N VAL A 382 -8.07 -5.22 -7.08
CA VAL A 382 -8.09 -6.58 -6.54
C VAL A 382 -8.91 -6.58 -5.25
N PHE A 383 -9.96 -7.39 -5.23
CA PHE A 383 -10.85 -7.56 -4.10
C PHE A 383 -10.59 -8.90 -3.40
N PRO A 384 -10.75 -8.97 -2.07
CA PRO A 384 -10.82 -10.26 -1.38
C PRO A 384 -12.10 -11.00 -1.80
N ASP A 385 -12.10 -12.33 -1.67
CA ASP A 385 -13.25 -13.19 -1.98
C ASP A 385 -14.46 -13.00 -1.06
N ARG A 386 -14.28 -12.36 0.11
CA ARG A 386 -15.32 -12.07 1.10
C ARG A 386 -15.26 -10.63 1.61
N PRO A 387 -16.41 -10.03 1.97
CA PRO A 387 -16.43 -8.72 2.63
C PRO A 387 -15.93 -8.83 4.08
N VAL A 388 -15.56 -7.68 4.63
CA VAL A 388 -15.30 -7.53 6.07
C VAL A 388 -16.59 -7.12 6.77
N SER A 389 -16.87 -7.72 7.92
CA SER A 389 -18.01 -7.34 8.77
C SER A 389 -17.67 -7.43 10.25
N TRP A 390 -17.90 -6.34 10.96
CA TRP A 390 -17.73 -6.17 12.41
C TRP A 390 -19.06 -5.94 13.13
N PHE A 391 -20.19 -6.32 12.52
CA PHE A 391 -21.51 -6.15 13.16
C PHE A 391 -21.59 -6.79 14.55
N ALA A 392 -20.97 -7.95 14.74
CA ALA A 392 -20.91 -8.64 16.03
C ALA A 392 -20.10 -7.89 17.11
N PHE A 393 -19.30 -6.89 16.72
CA PHE A 393 -18.44 -6.11 17.63
C PHE A 393 -18.94 -4.69 17.86
N ILE A 394 -20.13 -4.33 17.33
CA ILE A 394 -20.72 -2.98 17.51
C ILE A 394 -20.89 -2.67 18.99
N SER A 395 -21.46 -3.58 19.78
CA SER A 395 -21.60 -3.42 21.23
C SER A 395 -20.26 -3.14 21.93
N ASP A 396 -19.17 -3.77 21.51
CA ASP A 396 -17.85 -3.56 22.12
C ASP A 396 -17.26 -2.20 21.72
N LEU A 397 -17.43 -1.80 20.46
CA LEU A 397 -17.08 -0.44 20.00
C LEU A 397 -17.89 0.64 20.75
N GLU A 398 -19.18 0.39 21.04
CA GLU A 398 -19.99 1.29 21.84
C GLU A 398 -19.49 1.41 23.28
N LYS A 399 -19.05 0.31 23.90
CA LYS A 399 -18.40 0.33 25.23
C LYS A 399 -17.09 1.14 25.22
N MET A 400 -16.30 1.05 24.15
CA MET A 400 -15.08 1.87 23.96
C MET A 400 -15.41 3.37 23.79
N GLY A 401 -16.62 3.70 23.35
CA GLY A 401 -17.09 5.07 23.21
C GLY A 401 -17.34 5.55 21.78
N TYR A 402 -17.21 4.66 20.79
CA TYR A 402 -17.57 4.97 19.40
C TYR A 402 -19.09 5.05 19.23
N ARG A 403 -19.56 5.99 18.40
CA ARG A 403 -20.99 6.21 18.15
C ARG A 403 -21.35 6.35 16.68
N LEU A 404 -20.37 6.58 15.80
CA LEU A 404 -20.57 6.74 14.37
C LEU A 404 -20.04 5.49 13.67
N PHE A 405 -20.94 4.75 13.03
CA PHE A 405 -20.61 3.50 12.36
C PHE A 405 -20.97 3.59 10.88
N GLU A 406 -20.06 3.20 10.01
CA GLU A 406 -20.23 3.22 8.56
C GLU A 406 -20.43 1.81 8.00
N ILE A 407 -21.44 1.65 7.15
CA ILE A 407 -21.57 0.53 6.21
C ILE A 407 -21.17 1.05 4.84
N ASP A 408 -20.05 0.56 4.29
CA ASP A 408 -19.58 0.91 2.95
C ASP A 408 -19.91 -0.20 1.95
N ILE A 409 -20.88 0.08 1.09
CA ILE A 409 -21.23 -0.76 -0.07
C ILE A 409 -20.85 -0.12 -1.40
N SER A 410 -20.05 0.95 -1.36
CA SER A 410 -19.71 1.76 -2.53
C SER A 410 -18.73 1.07 -3.48
N GLU A 411 -18.03 0.06 -2.99
CA GLU A 411 -17.07 -0.77 -3.73
C GLU A 411 -17.31 -2.26 -3.47
N GLY A 412 -16.78 -3.08 -4.37
CA GLY A 412 -16.88 -4.54 -4.29
C GLY A 412 -16.74 -5.21 -5.65
N PRO A 413 -16.48 -6.53 -5.67
CA PRO A 413 -16.41 -7.30 -6.90
C PRO A 413 -17.78 -7.33 -7.62
N ARG A 414 -18.87 -7.31 -6.85
CA ARG A 414 -20.27 -7.24 -7.32
C ARG A 414 -21.05 -6.13 -6.59
N SER A 415 -22.19 -5.71 -7.17
CA SER A 415 -23.09 -4.78 -6.50
C SER A 415 -23.79 -5.45 -5.31
N LEU A 416 -23.88 -4.71 -4.20
CA LEU A 416 -24.59 -5.09 -2.97
C LEU A 416 -25.95 -4.40 -2.83
N ARG A 417 -26.47 -3.74 -3.89
CA ARG A 417 -27.76 -3.04 -3.85
C ARG A 417 -28.91 -3.92 -3.36
N LYS A 418 -28.97 -5.17 -3.83
CA LYS A 418 -30.00 -6.15 -3.43
C LYS A 418 -29.81 -6.65 -2.00
N ASP A 419 -28.60 -6.55 -1.46
CA ASP A 419 -28.23 -6.98 -0.12
C ASP A 419 -28.48 -5.90 0.94
N LEU A 420 -28.78 -4.64 0.56
CA LEU A 420 -28.81 -3.53 1.51
C LEU A 420 -29.80 -3.75 2.67
N SER A 421 -31.04 -4.17 2.39
CA SER A 421 -32.03 -4.42 3.45
C SER A 421 -31.56 -5.48 4.45
N ARG A 422 -30.84 -6.50 3.95
CA ARG A 422 -30.23 -7.54 4.77
C ARG A 422 -29.08 -6.99 5.61
N LEU A 423 -28.19 -6.18 5.03
CA LEU A 423 -27.09 -5.53 5.74
C LEU A 423 -27.59 -4.57 6.84
N LEU A 424 -28.62 -3.77 6.56
CA LEU A 424 -29.25 -2.89 7.55
C LEU A 424 -29.89 -3.68 8.71
N SER A 425 -30.53 -4.81 8.39
CA SER A 425 -31.06 -5.73 9.40
C SER A 425 -29.94 -6.36 10.24
N GLY A 426 -28.84 -6.78 9.61
CA GLY A 426 -27.65 -7.33 10.27
C GLY A 426 -26.99 -6.32 11.21
N PHE A 427 -26.84 -5.06 10.78
CA PHE A 427 -26.36 -3.97 11.62
C PHE A 427 -27.28 -3.74 12.84
N LYS A 428 -28.60 -3.73 12.63
CA LYS A 428 -29.58 -3.56 13.72
C LYS A 428 -29.53 -4.71 14.73
N ARG A 429 -29.30 -5.93 14.24
CA ARG A 429 -29.23 -7.16 15.05
C ARG A 429 -27.83 -7.45 15.58
N GLU A 430 -26.84 -6.64 15.22
CA GLU A 430 -25.42 -6.84 15.54
C GLU A 430 -24.93 -8.24 15.14
N ARG A 431 -25.32 -8.68 13.93
CA ARG A 431 -25.00 -10.02 13.43
C ARG A 431 -24.71 -9.98 11.93
N SER A 432 -23.64 -10.67 11.55
CA SER A 432 -23.24 -10.85 10.15
C SER A 432 -23.78 -12.18 9.60
N ASP A 433 -24.20 -12.19 8.35
CA ASP A 433 -24.44 -13.42 7.61
C ASP A 433 -23.15 -13.83 6.88
N GLU A 434 -22.83 -15.12 6.91
CA GLU A 434 -21.68 -15.68 6.16
C GLU A 434 -21.92 -15.61 4.63
N PRO A 435 -20.85 -15.46 3.81
CA PRO A 435 -19.45 -15.40 4.21
C PRO A 435 -18.98 -13.98 4.59
N TYR A 436 -18.19 -13.85 5.65
CA TYR A 436 -17.46 -12.60 5.96
C TYR A 436 -16.07 -12.88 6.57
N SER A 437 -15.27 -11.82 6.69
CA SER A 437 -14.00 -11.80 7.43
C SER A 437 -14.07 -10.79 8.57
N ILE A 438 -13.39 -11.07 9.67
CA ILE A 438 -13.15 -10.09 10.74
C ILE A 438 -11.85 -9.30 10.52
N PHE A 439 -11.09 -9.63 9.47
CA PHE A 439 -9.82 -9.01 9.09
C PHE A 439 -8.86 -8.90 10.28
N ASN A 440 -8.33 -7.71 10.58
CA ASN A 440 -7.35 -7.47 11.62
C ASN A 440 -7.92 -7.37 13.05
N TRP A 441 -9.24 -7.54 13.26
CA TRP A 441 -9.87 -7.31 14.58
C TRP A 441 -9.11 -8.00 15.74
N ARG A 442 -8.78 -9.30 15.57
CA ARG A 442 -8.07 -10.12 16.58
C ARG A 442 -6.56 -10.26 16.33
N ARG A 443 -5.97 -9.41 15.49
CA ARG A 443 -4.53 -9.51 15.21
C ARG A 443 -3.76 -9.00 16.43
N GLU A 444 -2.94 -9.86 17.03
CA GLU A 444 -2.08 -9.49 18.15
C GLU A 444 -1.09 -8.39 17.72
N ASP A 445 -0.88 -7.40 18.60
CA ASP A 445 0.06 -6.32 18.35
C ASP A 445 1.49 -6.88 18.22
N HIS A 446 2.09 -6.73 17.04
CA HIS A 446 3.45 -7.17 16.74
C HIS A 446 4.53 -6.52 17.64
N ALA A 447 4.17 -5.54 18.47
CA ALA A 447 5.05 -4.97 19.49
C ALA A 447 5.57 -6.04 20.48
N ASN A 448 4.74 -7.05 20.81
CA ASN A 448 5.13 -8.12 21.73
C ASN A 448 6.07 -9.18 21.12
N MET A 449 6.25 -9.21 19.79
CA MET A 449 7.21 -10.12 19.14
C MET A 449 8.66 -9.62 19.21
N ARG A 450 8.89 -8.30 19.35
CA ARG A 450 10.26 -7.78 19.48
C ARG A 450 10.83 -8.02 20.88
N THR A 451 10.00 -7.97 21.93
CA THR A 451 10.41 -8.22 23.32
C THR A 451 10.69 -9.70 23.59
N SER A 452 9.97 -10.63 22.96
CA SER A 452 10.24 -12.08 23.14
C SER A 452 11.54 -12.56 22.46
N GLY A 453 11.91 -11.97 21.31
CA GLY A 453 13.19 -12.24 20.64
C GLY A 453 14.42 -11.68 21.37
N LEU A 454 14.25 -10.56 22.10
CA LEU A 454 15.32 -9.96 22.91
C LEU A 454 15.52 -10.70 24.25
N GLN A 455 14.47 -11.29 24.82
CA GLN A 455 14.59 -12.08 26.05
C GLN A 455 15.19 -13.47 25.81
N SER A 456 14.94 -14.11 24.65
CA SER A 456 15.57 -15.39 24.31
C SER A 456 17.07 -15.25 23.99
N ALA A 457 17.50 -14.10 23.43
CA ALA A 457 18.92 -13.81 23.19
C ALA A 457 19.73 -13.53 24.48
N ARG A 458 19.08 -13.13 25.58
CA ARG A 458 19.74 -12.86 26.87
C ARG A 458 19.86 -14.08 27.80
N ARG A 459 19.17 -15.19 27.50
CA ARG A 459 19.21 -16.43 28.31
C ARG A 459 20.16 -17.51 27.79
N GLY A 460 20.83 -17.28 26.66
CA GLY A 460 21.79 -18.23 26.07
C GLY A 460 23.26 -17.99 26.42
N ASN A 461 23.57 -17.04 27.30
CA ASN A 461 24.94 -16.69 27.69
C ASN A 461 25.09 -16.60 29.22
N ARG A 462 24.71 -17.67 29.92
CA ARG A 462 25.17 -17.95 31.29
C ARG A 462 25.57 -19.40 31.40
#